data_AF-A0A959CFG6-F1
#
_entry.id   AF-A0A959CFG6-F1
#
_cell.length_a   1.000
_cell.length_b   1.000
_cell.length_c   1.000
_cell.angle_alpha   90.00
_cell.angle_beta   90.00
_cell.angle_gamma   90.00
#
_symmetry.space_group_name_H-M   'P 1'
#
loop_
_entity.id
_entity.type
_entity.pdbx_description
1 polymer ?
#
loop_
_entity_poly.entity_id
_entity_poly.type
_entity_poly.pdbx_seq_one_letter_code
_entity_poly.pdbx_strand_id
1 'polypeptide(L)'
;MRVFSFFFAYFLAFHLLIGQNTFSYRFDFGFPAVVLTSIVATDSCFYSTGIIADSIPPFNTGNIFVKFSLDGQVLIAKTLKDTLKTYETWRGNLA
;
A
#
# COMPACT_ATOMS: atom_id res chain seq x y z
N MET A 1 47.66 10.22 -3.98
CA MET A 1 46.39 10.04 -4.74
C MET A 1 45.72 8.69 -4.49
N ARG A 2 46.44 7.55 -4.41
CA ARG A 2 45.82 6.22 -4.19
C ARG A 2 45.05 6.08 -2.87
N VAL A 3 45.60 6.56 -1.75
CA VAL A 3 44.97 6.44 -0.41
C VAL A 3 43.64 7.20 -0.34
N PHE A 4 43.59 8.42 -0.89
CA PHE A 4 42.36 9.21 -0.94
C PHE A 4 41.25 8.54 -1.76
N SER A 5 41.62 7.84 -2.84
CA SER A 5 40.69 7.05 -3.65
C SER A 5 40.09 5.87 -2.87
N PHE A 6 40.84 5.25 -1.95
CA PHE A 6 40.31 4.17 -1.11
C PHE A 6 39.30 4.68 -0.08
N PHE A 7 39.58 5.83 0.55
CA PHE A 7 38.63 6.46 1.47
C PHE A 7 37.33 6.86 0.76
N PHE A 8 37.45 7.41 -0.45
CA PHE A 8 36.28 7.77 -1.27
C PHE A 8 35.45 6.56 -1.69
N ALA A 9 36.10 5.47 -2.11
CA ALA A 9 35.41 4.22 -2.47
C ALA A 9 34.73 3.56 -1.26
N TYR A 10 35.36 3.59 -0.09
CA TYR A 10 34.78 3.08 1.16
C TYR A 10 33.52 3.87 1.58
N PHE A 11 33.59 5.20 1.49
CA PHE A 11 32.45 6.08 1.76
C PHE A 11 31.27 5.81 0.82
N LEU A 12 31.53 5.65 -0.48
CA LEU A 12 30.50 5.31 -1.47
C LEU A 12 29.89 3.93 -1.25
N ALA A 13 30.69 2.91 -0.91
CA ALA A 13 30.21 1.56 -0.67
C ALA A 13 29.24 1.50 0.53
N PHE A 14 29.49 2.27 1.59
CA PHE A 14 28.59 2.37 2.74
C PHE A 14 27.25 3.02 2.38
N HIS A 15 27.26 4.07 1.54
CA HIS A 15 26.04 4.72 1.08
C HIS A 15 25.19 3.86 0.15
N LEU A 16 25.79 2.97 -0.64
CA LEU A 16 25.06 2.01 -1.48
C LEU A 16 24.25 0.99 -0.65
N LEU A 17 24.71 0.66 0.57
CA LEU A 17 24.01 -0.26 1.47
C LEU A 17 22.82 0.38 2.20
N ILE A 18 22.81 1.72 2.31
CA ILE A 18 21.77 2.51 3.00
C ILE A 18 20.90 3.25 1.96
N GLY A 19 21.00 2.85 0.68
CA GLY A 19 20.14 3.38 -0.37
C GLY A 19 18.67 3.18 0.01
N GLN A 20 17.92 4.28 0.07
CA GLN A 20 16.50 4.23 0.36
C GLN A 20 15.81 3.47 -0.77
N ASN A 21 15.15 2.34 -0.46
CA ASN A 21 14.32 1.62 -1.41
C ASN A 21 13.02 2.43 -1.65
N THR A 22 13.12 3.63 -2.22
CA THR A 22 11.95 4.42 -2.64
C THR A 22 11.41 3.84 -3.94
N PHE A 23 10.92 2.60 -3.89
CA PHE A 23 10.19 2.02 -5.00
C PHE A 23 8.71 2.34 -4.85
N SER A 24 8.11 2.89 -5.89
CA SER A 24 6.66 3.06 -5.93
C SER A 24 6.02 1.68 -5.99
N TYR A 25 5.38 1.26 -4.90
CA TYR A 25 4.62 0.03 -4.89
C TYR A 25 3.36 0.18 -5.74
N ARG A 26 3.17 -0.74 -6.68
CA ARG A 26 1.91 -0.94 -7.38
C ARG A 26 1.23 -2.17 -6.80
N PHE A 27 0.03 -1.98 -6.27
CA PHE A 27 -0.76 -3.07 -5.70
C PHE A 27 -1.85 -3.50 -6.68
N ASP A 28 -2.06 -4.81 -6.73
CA ASP A 28 -3.22 -5.43 -7.35
C ASP A 28 -3.96 -6.22 -6.27
N PHE A 29 -5.21 -5.83 -6.01
CA PHE A 29 -6.07 -6.50 -5.03
C PHE A 29 -7.06 -7.49 -5.66
N GLY A 30 -6.93 -7.77 -6.96
CA GLY A 30 -7.78 -8.72 -7.68
C GLY A 30 -9.15 -8.17 -8.07
N PHE A 31 -9.32 -6.85 -8.09
CA PHE A 31 -10.56 -6.18 -8.50
C PHE A 31 -10.29 -5.22 -9.67
N PRO A 32 -11.24 -5.08 -10.61
CA PRO A 32 -11.10 -4.19 -11.76
C PRO A 32 -10.91 -2.72 -11.37
N ALA A 33 -11.50 -2.29 -10.26
CA ALA A 33 -11.31 -0.96 -9.71
C ALA A 33 -11.21 -1.02 -8.18
N VAL A 34 -10.24 -0.28 -7.64
CA VAL A 34 -10.01 -0.13 -6.20
C VAL A 34 -9.67 1.33 -5.93
N VAL A 35 -10.38 1.93 -4.98
CA VAL A 35 -10.14 3.30 -4.52
C VAL A 35 -9.97 3.26 -3.01
N LEU A 36 -8.76 3.51 -2.53
CA LEU A 36 -8.51 3.69 -1.10
C LEU A 36 -8.90 5.11 -0.70
N THR A 37 -9.87 5.23 0.21
CA THR A 37 -10.50 6.51 0.56
C THR A 37 -9.99 7.08 1.89
N SER A 38 -9.42 6.23 2.76
CA SER A 38 -8.86 6.65 4.03
C SER A 38 -7.65 5.81 4.41
N ILE A 39 -6.72 6.43 5.14
CA ILE A 39 -5.54 5.79 5.73
C ILE A 39 -5.32 6.31 7.15
N VAL A 40 -4.97 5.42 8.06
CA VAL A 40 -4.59 5.72 9.44
C VAL A 40 -3.23 5.10 9.70
N ALA A 41 -2.26 5.95 10.05
CA ALA A 41 -0.92 5.55 10.43
C ALA A 41 -0.87 5.25 11.94
N THR A 42 -0.16 4.20 12.29
CA THR A 42 0.21 3.86 13.67
C THR A 42 1.71 3.60 13.74
N ASP A 43 2.26 3.49 14.95
CA ASP A 43 3.69 3.25 15.15
C ASP A 43 4.17 1.90 14.59
N SER A 44 3.26 0.97 14.30
CA SER A 44 3.60 -0.39 13.84
C SER A 44 3.14 -0.72 12.42
N CYS A 45 2.18 0.02 11.86
CA CYS A 45 1.56 -0.29 10.58
C CYS A 45 0.65 0.84 10.09
N PHE A 46 0.24 0.74 8.82
CA PHE A 46 -0.80 1.58 8.26
C PHE A 46 -2.06 0.76 8.02
N TYR A 47 -3.22 1.31 8.37
CA TYR A 47 -4.53 0.76 8.02
C TYR A 47 -5.17 1.62 6.96
N SER A 48 -5.75 1.01 5.95
CA SER A 48 -6.49 1.71 4.91
C SER A 48 -7.83 1.05 4.66
N THR A 49 -8.81 1.87 4.32
CA THR A 49 -10.12 1.42 3.86
C THR A 49 -10.43 2.06 2.52
N GLY A 50 -11.28 1.39 1.75
CA GLY A 50 -11.61 1.83 0.41
C GLY A 50 -12.80 1.09 -0.17
N ILE A 51 -13.05 1.37 -1.44
CA ILE A 51 -14.14 0.82 -2.22
C ILE A 51 -13.53 -0.01 -3.34
N ILE A 52 -14.18 -1.13 -3.63
CA ILE A 52 -13.87 -2.03 -4.75
C ILE A 52 -15.09 -2.14 -5.64
N ALA A 53 -14.90 -2.37 -6.93
CA ALA A 53 -15.99 -2.71 -7.85
C ALA A 53 -15.88 -4.18 -8.29
N ASP A 54 -17.02 -4.85 -8.46
CA ASP A 54 -17.05 -6.18 -9.05
C ASP A 54 -16.76 -6.12 -10.56
N SER A 55 -16.31 -7.25 -11.10
CA SER A 55 -16.03 -7.47 -12.52
C SER A 55 -17.25 -7.89 -13.33
N ILE A 56 -18.33 -8.29 -12.66
CA ILE A 56 -19.53 -8.86 -13.28
C ILE A 56 -20.68 -7.84 -13.17
N PRO A 57 -21.44 -7.58 -14.26
CA PRO A 57 -22.66 -6.77 -14.19
C PRO A 57 -23.60 -7.27 -13.07
N PRO A 58 -24.17 -6.39 -12.23
CA PRO A 58 -24.28 -4.93 -12.40
C PRO A 58 -23.11 -4.10 -11.85
N PHE A 59 -21.93 -4.70 -11.63
CA PHE A 59 -20.72 -4.06 -11.11
C PHE A 59 -20.91 -3.49 -9.70
N ASN A 60 -21.53 -4.28 -8.83
CA ASN A 60 -21.76 -3.87 -7.45
C ASN A 60 -20.46 -3.47 -6.76
N THR A 61 -20.54 -2.42 -5.95
CA THR A 61 -19.44 -1.91 -5.16
C THR A 61 -19.41 -2.58 -3.79
N GLY A 62 -18.21 -2.82 -3.28
CA GLY A 62 -17.97 -3.32 -1.94
C GLY A 62 -16.90 -2.48 -1.24
N ASN A 63 -16.58 -2.86 -0.01
CA ASN A 63 -15.49 -2.23 0.73
C ASN A 63 -14.27 -3.14 0.81
N ILE A 64 -13.10 -2.54 0.91
CA ILE A 64 -11.84 -3.23 1.21
C ILE A 64 -11.18 -2.60 2.42
N PHE A 65 -10.61 -3.43 3.27
CA PHE A 65 -9.75 -3.07 4.38
C PHE A 65 -8.37 -3.66 4.16
N VAL A 66 -7.34 -2.84 4.23
CA VAL A 66 -5.94 -3.23 4.00
C VAL A 66 -5.08 -2.81 5.17
N LYS A 67 -4.21 -3.71 5.63
CA LYS A 67 -3.14 -3.43 6.57
C LYS A 67 -1.82 -3.48 5.83
N PHE A 68 -1.04 -2.40 5.91
CA PHE A 68 0.31 -2.31 5.38
C PHE A 68 1.33 -2.32 6.52
N SER A 69 2.50 -2.91 6.27
CA SER A 69 3.70 -2.73 7.09
C SER A 69 4.24 -1.31 6.97
N LEU A 70 5.19 -0.92 7.82
CA LEU A 70 5.87 0.37 7.73
C LEU A 70 6.66 0.53 6.42
N ASP A 71 7.08 -0.58 5.81
CA ASP A 71 7.75 -0.62 4.51
C ASP A 71 6.77 -0.60 3.32
N GLY A 72 5.45 -0.46 3.57
CA GLY A 72 4.43 -0.43 2.52
C GLY A 72 3.99 -1.80 2.00
N GLN A 73 4.53 -2.91 2.50
CA GLN A 73 4.06 -4.25 2.11
C GLN A 73 2.67 -4.55 2.67
N VAL A 74 1.80 -5.20 1.88
CA VAL A 74 0.47 -5.63 2.33
C VAL A 74 0.60 -6.81 3.29
N LEU A 75 0.17 -6.62 4.54
CA LEU A 75 0.11 -7.66 5.56
C LEU A 75 -1.23 -8.39 5.56
N ILE A 76 -2.33 -7.65 5.40
CA ILE A 76 -3.70 -8.17 5.40
C ILE A 76 -4.52 -7.39 4.37
N ALA A 77 -5.33 -8.07 3.58
CA ALA A 77 -6.40 -7.45 2.80
C ALA A 77 -7.69 -8.25 3.00
N LYS A 78 -8.77 -7.58 3.37
CA LYS A 78 -10.10 -8.17 3.56
C LYS A 78 -11.14 -7.36 2.82
N THR A 79 -12.11 -8.05 2.23
CA THR A 79 -13.18 -7.41 1.47
C THR A 79 -14.54 -7.73 2.05
N LEU A 80 -15.44 -6.76 1.98
CA LEU A 80 -16.86 -6.91 2.26
C LEU A 80 -17.61 -6.64 0.96
N LYS A 81 -18.21 -7.68 0.40
CA LYS A 81 -18.94 -7.62 -0.86
C LYS A 81 -20.15 -8.54 -0.83
N ASP A 82 -21.16 -8.20 -1.62
CA ASP A 82 -22.41 -8.94 -1.77
C ASP A 82 -22.84 -8.87 -3.24
N THR A 83 -23.50 -9.91 -3.75
CA THR A 83 -23.98 -9.97 -5.14
C THR A 83 -25.26 -9.16 -5.37
N LEU A 84 -25.96 -8.79 -4.29
CA LEU A 84 -27.25 -8.09 -4.31
C LEU A 84 -27.19 -6.70 -3.70
N LYS A 85 -26.15 -6.41 -2.90
CA LYS A 85 -26.01 -5.14 -2.17
C LYS A 85 -24.69 -4.46 -2.47
N THR A 86 -24.75 -3.14 -2.53
CA THR A 86 -23.58 -2.28 -2.66
C THR A 86 -23.19 -1.67 -1.31
N TYR A 87 -21.89 -1.52 -1.10
CA TYR A 87 -21.32 -0.85 0.08
C TYR A 87 -20.27 0.15 -0.38
N GLU A 88 -20.40 1.41 0.06
CA GLU A 88 -19.54 2.49 -0.41
C GLU A 88 -19.08 3.41 0.73
N THR A 89 -17.87 3.19 1.23
CA THR A 89 -17.27 4.03 2.28
C THR A 89 -16.46 5.20 1.70
N TRP A 90 -17.12 6.09 0.94
CA TRP A 90 -16.46 7.24 0.31
C TRP A 90 -15.89 8.25 1.32
N ARG A 91 -16.58 8.43 2.45
CA ARG A 91 -16.23 9.40 3.50
C ARG A 91 -16.01 8.76 4.87
N GLY A 92 -15.78 7.45 4.90
CA GLY A 92 -15.50 6.73 6.14
C GLY A 92 -14.10 7.02 6.65
N ASN A 93 -13.95 7.26 7.95
CA ASN A 93 -12.68 7.22 8.64
C ASN A 93 -12.51 5.89 9.38
N LEU A 94 -11.26 5.55 9.72
CA LEU A 94 -10.92 4.42 10.59
C LEU A 94 -10.64 4.88 12.03
N ALA A 95 -11.20 6.03 12.43
CA ALA A 95 -10.98 6.66 13.73
C ALA A 95 -12.09 6.32 14.73
#